data_AF-A0AA42XSJ6-F1
#
_entry.id   AF-A0AA42XSJ6-F1
#
_cell.length_a   1.000
_cell.length_b   1.000
_cell.length_c   1.000
_cell.angle_alpha   90.00
_cell.angle_beta   90.00
_cell.angle_gamma   90.00
#
_symmetry.space_group_name_H-M   'P 1'
#
loop_
_entity.id
_entity.type
_entity.pdbx_description
1 polymer ?
#
loop_
_entity_poly.entity_id
_entity_poly.type
_entity_poly.pdbx_seq_one_letter_code
_entity_poly.pdbx_strand_id
1 'polypeptide(L)'
;MVVHHRKGNLVALLVGFALAFAALTPPRTALSQDAFSCIEELTDDEVKYRIRTIEDDLRDGKKHAAAWRYTWMSIFLGLGGGATFLAVDAAQKNKQWDKFGYAYLAAGFYFSGLVHAVLPAADVWGAKRIGRKDGSTEEARRAKLQYATETLQNANDVQELLAGPLGFLGATVFGVAGGSVKAAQWKGQSRGLTAGMFIVPPVLAGLAAGTAPRGAVTAWEGYRGIACSSKYYDTHEEGPALDFSMNPTGGSFTIRF
;
A
#
# COMPACT_ATOMS: atom_id res chain seq x y z
N MET A 1 -5.81 47.94 -12.28
CA MET A 1 -5.44 46.64 -12.90
C MET A 1 -5.58 45.53 -11.85
N VAL A 2 -6.76 44.94 -11.72
CA VAL A 2 -7.07 43.90 -10.71
C VAL A 2 -7.85 42.77 -11.38
N VAL A 3 -7.18 41.92 -12.18
CA VAL A 3 -7.84 40.75 -12.81
C VAL A 3 -6.99 39.47 -12.78
N HIS A 4 -5.71 39.50 -12.37
CA HIS A 4 -4.85 38.31 -12.45
C HIS A 4 -4.86 37.36 -11.24
N HIS A 5 -5.42 37.74 -10.08
CA HIS A 5 -5.43 36.86 -8.90
C HIS A 5 -6.52 35.77 -8.91
N ARG A 6 -7.57 35.90 -9.74
CA ARG A 6 -8.73 34.98 -9.70
C ARG A 6 -8.50 33.65 -10.44
N LYS A 7 -7.63 33.63 -11.46
CA LYS A 7 -7.42 32.44 -12.32
C LYS A 7 -6.54 31.37 -11.67
N GLY A 8 -5.56 31.75 -10.84
CA GLY A 8 -4.68 30.80 -10.14
C GLY A 8 -5.42 29.95 -9.09
N ASN A 9 -6.37 30.56 -8.38
CA ASN A 9 -7.18 29.84 -7.39
C ASN A 9 -8.13 28.83 -8.06
N LEU A 10 -8.67 29.14 -9.24
CA LEU A 10 -9.60 28.26 -9.92
C LEU A 10 -8.92 26.98 -10.42
N VAL A 11 -7.69 27.08 -10.93
CA VAL A 11 -6.92 25.91 -11.39
C VAL A 11 -6.48 25.05 -10.21
N ALA A 12 -6.01 25.65 -9.12
CA ALA A 12 -5.66 24.90 -7.91
C ALA A 12 -6.88 24.18 -7.30
N LEU A 13 -8.06 24.81 -7.34
CA LEU A 13 -9.30 24.26 -6.81
C LEU A 13 -9.86 23.15 -7.71
N LEU A 14 -9.75 23.29 -9.04
CA LEU A 14 -10.15 22.25 -10.01
C LEU A 14 -9.21 21.04 -9.98
N VAL A 15 -7.89 21.25 -9.85
CA VAL A 15 -6.91 20.16 -9.66
C VAL A 15 -7.14 19.48 -8.32
N GLY A 16 -7.39 20.24 -7.25
CA GLY A 16 -7.77 19.70 -5.94
C GLY A 16 -9.06 18.89 -5.98
N PHE A 17 -10.08 19.34 -6.72
CA PHE A 17 -11.34 18.61 -6.89
C PHE A 17 -11.18 17.35 -7.74
N ALA A 18 -10.39 17.41 -8.81
CA ALA A 18 -10.12 16.26 -9.68
C ALA A 18 -9.29 15.20 -8.94
N LEU A 19 -8.31 15.60 -8.13
CA LEU A 19 -7.55 14.69 -7.27
C LEU A 19 -8.39 14.14 -6.12
N ALA A 20 -9.27 14.95 -5.52
CA ALA A 20 -10.22 14.46 -4.53
C ALA A 20 -11.16 13.42 -5.15
N PHE A 21 -11.67 13.66 -6.37
CA PHE A 21 -12.48 12.69 -7.10
C PHE A 21 -11.70 11.41 -7.42
N ALA A 22 -10.45 11.51 -7.86
CA ALA A 22 -9.62 10.34 -8.14
C ALA A 22 -9.23 9.54 -6.87
N ALA A 23 -9.11 10.22 -5.72
CA ALA A 23 -8.87 9.58 -4.43
C ALA A 23 -10.16 9.04 -3.77
N LEU A 24 -11.32 9.60 -4.11
CA LEU A 24 -12.63 9.20 -3.59
C LEU A 24 -13.38 8.21 -4.48
N THR A 25 -12.97 8.01 -5.75
CA THR A 25 -13.49 6.91 -6.54
C THR A 25 -12.94 5.61 -5.96
N PRO A 26 -13.77 4.78 -5.30
CA PRO A 26 -13.31 3.49 -4.85
C PRO A 26 -12.82 2.72 -6.07
N PRO A 27 -11.70 1.98 -5.98
CA PRO A 27 -11.32 1.07 -7.04
C PRO A 27 -12.54 0.18 -7.32
N ARG A 28 -12.95 0.09 -8.59
CA ARG A 28 -14.04 -0.82 -8.98
C ARG A 28 -13.67 -2.19 -8.45
N THR A 29 -14.38 -2.65 -7.43
CA THR A 29 -14.32 -4.02 -6.96
C THR A 29 -14.84 -4.88 -8.10
N ALA A 30 -13.94 -5.37 -8.95
CA ALA A 30 -14.19 -6.60 -9.67
C ALA A 30 -14.62 -7.60 -8.61
N LEU A 31 -15.81 -8.20 -8.76
CA LEU A 31 -16.44 -9.14 -7.82
C LEU A 31 -15.36 -10.06 -7.24
N SER A 32 -14.84 -9.68 -6.08
CA SER A 32 -13.79 -10.40 -5.40
C SER A 32 -14.48 -11.61 -4.83
N GLN A 33 -14.10 -12.81 -5.28
CA GLN A 33 -14.57 -14.04 -4.68
C GLN A 33 -14.40 -13.93 -3.16
N ASP A 34 -15.52 -14.02 -2.43
CA ASP A 34 -15.53 -13.92 -0.98
C ASP A 34 -14.74 -15.10 -0.39
N ALA A 35 -13.54 -14.81 0.12
CA ALA A 35 -12.62 -15.81 0.64
C ALA A 35 -13.02 -16.35 2.03
N PHE A 36 -14.06 -15.79 2.66
CA PHE A 36 -14.51 -16.16 4.00
C PHE A 36 -15.76 -17.06 3.98
N SER A 37 -16.65 -16.84 3.01
CA SER A 37 -17.98 -17.48 2.96
C SER A 37 -18.01 -19.02 2.99
N CYS A 38 -16.94 -19.70 2.57
CA CYS A 38 -16.88 -21.16 2.51
C CYS A 38 -16.12 -21.80 3.68
N ILE A 39 -15.57 -21.02 4.62
CA ILE A 39 -14.70 -21.56 5.69
C ILE A 39 -15.40 -22.63 6.53
N GLU A 40 -16.71 -22.49 6.76
CA GLU A 40 -17.51 -23.46 7.52
C GLU A 40 -17.77 -24.75 6.75
N GLU A 41 -17.73 -24.70 5.42
CA GLU A 41 -17.97 -25.83 4.51
C GLU A 41 -16.70 -26.66 4.24
N LEU A 42 -15.52 -26.17 4.66
CA LEU A 42 -14.24 -26.84 4.42
C LEU A 42 -14.02 -28.07 5.32
N THR A 43 -13.38 -29.08 4.73
CA THR A 43 -12.86 -30.23 5.46
C THR A 43 -11.67 -29.83 6.35
N ASP A 44 -11.42 -30.58 7.42
CA ASP A 44 -10.35 -30.29 8.38
C ASP A 44 -8.95 -30.24 7.74
N ASP A 45 -8.71 -31.09 6.74
CA ASP A 45 -7.44 -31.14 6.01
C ASP A 45 -7.27 -29.93 5.08
N GLU A 46 -8.34 -29.48 4.41
CA GLU A 46 -8.33 -28.24 3.63
C GLU A 46 -8.08 -27.02 4.51
N VAL A 47 -8.67 -26.98 5.71
CA VAL A 47 -8.45 -25.92 6.70
C VAL A 47 -6.97 -25.87 7.09
N LYS A 48 -6.37 -27.01 7.46
CA LYS A 48 -4.94 -27.10 7.80
C LYS A 48 -4.04 -26.70 6.65
N TYR A 49 -4.34 -27.18 5.45
CA TYR A 49 -3.58 -26.86 4.24
C TYR A 49 -3.57 -25.35 3.99
N ARG A 50 -4.75 -24.70 4.00
CA ARG A 50 -4.88 -23.26 3.75
C ARG A 50 -4.19 -22.42 4.82
N ILE A 51 -4.31 -22.79 6.10
CA ILE A 51 -3.57 -22.14 7.19
C ILE A 51 -2.07 -22.19 6.91
N ARG A 52 -1.56 -23.37 6.54
CA ARG A 52 -0.14 -23.57 6.25
C ARG A 52 0.30 -22.75 5.04
N THR A 53 -0.48 -22.73 3.97
CA THR A 53 -0.17 -21.92 2.77
C THR A 53 -0.06 -20.44 3.13
N ILE A 54 -1.04 -19.89 3.87
CA ILE A 54 -1.00 -18.48 4.30
C ILE A 54 0.20 -18.21 5.23
N GLU A 55 0.49 -19.12 6.17
CA GLU A 55 1.64 -19.00 7.06
C GLU A 55 2.97 -19.01 6.29
N ASP A 56 3.10 -19.89 5.30
CA ASP A 56 4.29 -20.03 4.45
C ASP A 56 4.48 -18.78 3.57
N ASP A 57 3.44 -18.31 2.89
CA ASP A 57 3.48 -17.10 2.04
C ASP A 57 3.91 -15.85 2.84
N LEU A 58 3.32 -15.66 4.02
CA LEU A 58 3.70 -14.55 4.91
C LEU A 58 5.12 -14.71 5.46
N ARG A 59 5.59 -15.93 5.70
CA ARG A 59 6.93 -16.21 6.20
C ARG A 59 8.00 -15.93 5.15
N ASP A 60 7.73 -16.28 3.89
CA ASP A 60 8.67 -16.10 2.79
C ASP A 60 8.84 -14.61 2.45
N GLY A 61 7.74 -13.84 2.46
CA GLY A 61 7.76 -12.39 2.24
C GLY A 61 8.37 -11.58 3.39
N LYS A 62 8.40 -12.13 4.61
CA LYS A 62 8.75 -11.41 5.85
C LYS A 62 10.08 -10.65 5.78
N LYS A 63 11.15 -11.29 5.31
CA LYS A 63 12.50 -10.69 5.36
C LYS A 63 12.57 -9.45 4.49
N HIS A 64 12.00 -9.52 3.28
CA HIS A 64 11.97 -8.40 2.36
C HIS A 64 11.06 -7.28 2.87
N ALA A 65 9.86 -7.63 3.37
CA ALA A 65 8.92 -6.67 3.95
C ALA A 65 9.50 -5.92 5.15
N ALA A 66 10.11 -6.64 6.09
CA ALA A 66 10.75 -6.04 7.26
C ALA A 66 11.91 -5.12 6.85
N ALA A 67 12.80 -5.59 5.97
CA ALA A 67 13.93 -4.79 5.49
C ALA A 67 13.44 -3.50 4.83
N TRP A 68 12.52 -3.60 3.86
CA TRP A 68 11.96 -2.45 3.16
C TRP A 68 11.34 -1.45 4.15
N ARG A 69 10.49 -1.92 5.06
CA ARG A 69 9.78 -1.08 6.01
C ARG A 69 10.74 -0.31 6.93
N TYR A 70 11.71 -1.00 7.52
CA TYR A 70 12.67 -0.37 8.43
C TYR A 70 13.66 0.53 7.69
N THR A 71 14.04 0.18 6.46
CA THR A 71 14.87 1.05 5.61
C THR A 71 14.16 2.36 5.31
N TRP A 72 12.92 2.32 4.81
CA TRP A 72 12.19 3.54 4.47
C TRP A 72 11.81 4.37 5.69
N MET A 73 11.41 3.72 6.79
CA MET A 73 11.22 4.40 8.06
C MET A 73 12.49 5.16 8.49
N SER A 74 13.65 4.51 8.43
CA SER A 74 14.93 5.13 8.81
C SER A 74 15.32 6.28 7.89
N ILE A 75 15.14 6.12 6.56
CA ILE A 75 15.39 7.17 5.58
C ILE A 75 14.50 8.39 5.88
N PHE A 76 13.19 8.19 6.07
CA PHE A 76 12.27 9.28 6.37
C PHE A 76 12.59 9.96 7.69
N LEU A 77 12.86 9.22 8.77
CA LEU A 77 13.25 9.82 10.05
C LEU A 77 14.59 10.56 9.96
N GLY A 78 15.57 10.02 9.24
CA GLY A 78 16.87 10.66 9.01
C GLY A 78 16.74 11.96 8.21
N LEU A 79 15.96 11.95 7.12
CA LEU A 79 15.66 13.15 6.35
C LEU A 79 14.87 14.18 7.17
N GLY A 80 13.93 13.73 8.00
CA GLY A 80 13.18 14.57 8.94
C GLY A 80 14.09 15.27 9.95
N GLY A 81 15.03 14.53 10.53
CA GLY A 81 16.05 15.07 11.43
C GLY A 81 16.97 16.08 10.74
N GLY A 82 17.47 15.75 9.55
CA GLY A 82 18.30 16.66 8.75
C GLY A 82 17.58 17.95 8.35
N ALA A 83 16.33 17.84 7.89
CA ALA A 83 15.51 19.01 7.57
C ALA A 83 15.20 19.85 8.81
N THR A 84 14.94 19.22 9.96
CA THR A 84 14.75 19.96 11.23
C THR A 84 15.99 20.75 11.62
N PHE A 85 17.17 20.12 11.56
CA PHE A 85 18.44 20.80 11.80
C PHE A 85 18.63 22.01 10.89
N LEU A 86 18.39 21.84 9.59
CA LEU A 86 18.50 22.93 8.60
C LEU A 86 17.46 24.04 8.82
N ALA A 87 16.26 23.70 9.30
CA ALA A 87 15.24 24.69 9.67
C ALA A 87 15.70 25.54 10.87
N VAL A 88 16.32 24.92 11.87
CA VAL A 88 16.86 25.61 13.06
C VAL A 88 18.05 26.50 12.67
N ASP A 89 19.00 26.00 11.87
CA ASP A 89 20.11 26.81 11.36
C ASP A 89 19.63 28.02 10.55
N ALA A 90 18.65 27.82 9.67
CA ALA A 90 18.04 28.91 8.91
C ALA A 90 17.33 29.93 9.82
N ALA A 91 16.69 29.48 10.90
CA ALA A 91 16.08 30.37 11.89
C ALA A 91 17.14 31.22 12.62
N GLN A 92 18.26 30.62 13.04
CA GLN A 92 19.37 31.33 13.68
C GLN A 92 20.01 32.36 12.76
N LYS A 93 20.10 32.08 11.46
CA LYS A 93 20.63 32.98 10.43
C LYS A 93 19.58 33.98 9.89
N ASN A 94 18.41 34.05 10.52
CA ASN A 94 17.27 34.89 10.13
C ASN A 94 16.81 34.72 8.65
N LYS A 95 17.03 33.53 8.08
CA LYS A 95 16.59 33.15 6.73
C LYS A 95 15.19 32.52 6.78
N GLN A 96 14.18 33.36 7.03
CA GLN A 96 12.79 32.91 7.24
C GLN A 96 12.25 32.07 6.07
N TRP A 97 12.66 32.36 4.84
CA TRP A 97 12.28 31.60 3.64
C TRP A 97 12.80 30.16 3.66
N ASP A 98 14.05 29.93 4.09
CA ASP A 98 14.67 28.61 4.16
C ASP A 98 14.14 27.83 5.37
N LYS A 99 13.93 28.51 6.51
CA LYS A 99 13.28 27.95 7.69
C LYS A 99 11.94 27.30 7.33
N PHE A 100 11.07 28.00 6.61
CA PHE A 100 9.78 27.46 6.18
C PHE A 100 9.96 26.19 5.33
N GLY A 101 10.80 26.26 4.30
CA GLY A 101 10.97 25.14 3.36
C GLY A 101 11.48 23.88 4.04
N TYR A 102 12.46 24.02 4.93
CA TYR A 102 13.00 22.89 5.69
C TYR A 102 12.03 22.37 6.75
N ALA A 103 11.32 23.25 7.47
CA ALA A 103 10.30 22.83 8.43
C ALA A 103 9.14 22.08 7.75
N TYR A 104 8.73 22.55 6.57
CA TYR A 104 7.71 21.88 5.76
C TYR A 104 8.17 20.50 5.30
N LEU A 105 9.38 20.37 4.75
CA LEU A 105 9.94 19.08 4.37
C LEU A 105 10.08 18.14 5.57
N ALA A 106 10.54 18.65 6.72
CA ALA A 106 10.65 17.86 7.95
C ALA A 106 9.29 17.28 8.37
N ALA A 107 8.22 18.06 8.32
CA ALA A 107 6.87 17.58 8.63
C ALA A 107 6.44 16.42 7.72
N GLY A 108 6.67 16.55 6.41
CA GLY A 108 6.38 15.48 5.44
C GLY A 108 7.19 14.22 5.71
N PHE A 109 8.50 14.37 5.98
CA PHE A 109 9.37 13.24 6.30
C PHE A 109 8.98 12.53 7.60
N TYR A 110 8.69 13.27 8.67
CA TYR A 110 8.23 12.66 9.92
C TYR A 110 6.88 11.98 9.76
N PHE A 111 5.95 12.57 9.00
CA PHE A 111 4.69 11.92 8.69
C PHE A 111 4.89 10.59 7.96
N SER A 112 5.70 10.56 6.89
CA SER A 112 6.02 9.33 6.17
C SER A 112 6.71 8.29 7.05
N GLY A 113 7.66 8.71 7.90
CA GLY A 113 8.31 7.84 8.88
C GLY A 113 7.31 7.26 9.90
N LEU A 114 6.39 8.09 10.39
CA LEU A 114 5.35 7.68 11.34
C LEU A 114 4.38 6.68 10.72
N VAL A 115 3.96 6.87 9.46
CA VAL A 115 3.11 5.90 8.74
C VAL A 115 3.75 4.51 8.73
N HIS A 116 5.07 4.43 8.49
CA HIS A 116 5.80 3.16 8.56
C HIS A 116 5.92 2.60 9.99
N ALA A 117 5.81 3.42 11.03
CA ALA A 117 5.83 2.96 12.42
C ALA A 117 4.45 2.48 12.91
N VAL A 118 3.36 3.14 12.51
CA VAL A 118 2.02 2.93 13.09
C VAL A 118 1.16 1.93 12.33
N LEU A 119 1.35 1.78 11.01
CA LEU A 119 0.55 0.82 10.25
C LEU A 119 0.77 -0.60 10.80
N PRO A 120 -0.22 -1.49 10.77
CA PRO A 120 0.01 -2.89 11.14
C PRO A 120 1.08 -3.51 10.23
N ALA A 121 1.98 -4.29 10.82
CA ALA A 121 3.02 -5.02 10.09
C ALA A 121 2.64 -6.51 10.02
N ALA A 122 1.47 -6.78 9.44
CA ALA A 122 0.93 -8.13 9.29
C ALA A 122 1.79 -8.99 8.36
N ASP A 123 2.42 -8.39 7.36
CA ASP A 123 3.44 -8.99 6.50
C ASP A 123 4.73 -9.40 7.24
N VAL A 124 5.07 -8.73 8.36
CA VAL A 124 6.27 -9.05 9.14
C VAL A 124 5.99 -10.05 10.27
N TRP A 125 4.85 -9.87 10.95
CA TRP A 125 4.55 -10.61 12.18
C TRP A 125 3.35 -11.56 12.05
N GLY A 126 2.63 -11.54 10.93
CA GLY A 126 1.40 -12.30 10.71
C GLY A 126 1.60 -13.80 10.87
N ALA A 127 2.54 -14.40 10.14
CA ALA A 127 2.85 -15.83 10.25
C ALA A 127 3.10 -16.27 11.71
N LYS A 128 3.85 -15.46 12.48
CA LYS A 128 4.12 -15.74 13.91
C LYS A 128 2.85 -15.65 14.77
N ARG A 129 1.95 -14.71 14.48
CA ARG A 129 0.68 -14.55 15.21
C ARG A 129 -0.30 -15.68 14.89
N ILE A 130 -0.39 -16.07 13.61
CA ILE A 130 -1.21 -17.20 13.16
C ILE A 130 -0.69 -18.49 13.82
N GLY A 131 0.62 -18.75 13.78
CA GLY A 131 1.22 -19.93 14.40
C GLY A 131 0.98 -20.07 15.90
N ARG A 132 0.65 -18.99 16.61
CA ARG A 132 0.32 -18.99 18.05
C ARG A 132 -1.17 -19.21 18.35
N LYS A 133 -2.05 -19.12 17.35
CA LYS A 133 -3.47 -19.42 17.53
C LYS A 133 -3.66 -20.91 17.74
N ASP A 134 -4.61 -21.26 18.59
CA ASP A 134 -4.97 -22.65 18.82
C ASP A 134 -5.49 -23.29 17.53
N GLY A 135 -5.16 -24.56 17.35
CA GLY A 135 -5.64 -25.41 16.27
C GLY A 135 -5.86 -26.85 16.74
N SER A 136 -6.07 -27.04 18.05
CA SER A 136 -6.25 -28.35 18.68
C SER A 136 -7.59 -29.00 18.29
N THR A 137 -8.67 -28.21 18.25
CA THR A 137 -10.01 -28.65 17.83
C THR A 137 -10.35 -28.21 16.41
N GLU A 138 -11.35 -28.83 15.80
CA GLU A 138 -11.85 -28.46 14.46
C GLU A 138 -12.35 -27.00 14.44
N GLU A 139 -13.17 -26.62 15.43
CA GLU A 139 -13.64 -25.25 15.59
C GLU A 139 -12.49 -24.25 15.78
N ALA A 140 -11.48 -24.60 16.59
CA ALA A 140 -10.29 -23.76 16.78
C ALA A 140 -9.50 -23.60 15.46
N ARG A 141 -9.41 -24.66 14.65
CA ARG A 141 -8.77 -24.60 13.33
C ARG A 141 -9.53 -23.72 12.36
N ARG A 142 -10.87 -23.78 12.32
CA ARG A 142 -11.68 -22.86 11.50
C ARG A 142 -11.51 -21.40 11.92
N ALA A 143 -11.55 -21.12 13.23
CA ALA A 143 -11.26 -19.78 13.76
C ALA A 143 -9.84 -19.32 13.45
N LYS A 144 -8.85 -20.23 13.49
CA LYS A 144 -7.48 -19.96 13.09
C LYS A 144 -7.37 -19.63 11.58
N LEU A 145 -8.11 -20.32 10.73
CA LEU A 145 -8.17 -20.02 9.29
C LEU A 145 -8.80 -18.66 9.01
N GLN A 146 -9.90 -18.32 9.68
CA GLN A 146 -10.50 -17.00 9.57
C GLN A 146 -9.47 -15.91 9.95
N TYR A 147 -8.80 -16.08 11.09
CA TYR A 147 -7.75 -15.16 11.52
C TYR A 147 -6.56 -15.09 10.54
N ALA A 148 -6.16 -16.21 9.96
CA ALA A 148 -5.09 -16.27 8.96
C ALA A 148 -5.48 -15.47 7.70
N THR A 149 -6.71 -15.67 7.24
CA THR A 149 -7.27 -14.99 6.06
C THR A 149 -7.36 -13.48 6.28
N GLU A 150 -7.88 -13.04 7.43
CA GLU A 150 -7.89 -11.62 7.83
C GLU A 150 -6.47 -11.05 7.91
N THR A 151 -5.51 -11.82 8.41
CA THR A 151 -4.11 -11.38 8.52
C THR A 151 -3.48 -11.19 7.14
N LEU A 152 -3.76 -12.09 6.19
CA LEU A 152 -3.30 -11.98 4.81
C LEU A 152 -3.93 -10.78 4.10
N GLN A 153 -5.24 -10.58 4.27
CA GLN A 153 -5.94 -9.41 3.74
C GLN A 153 -5.36 -8.11 4.29
N ASN A 154 -5.16 -8.01 5.60
CA ASN A 154 -4.54 -6.83 6.21
C ASN A 154 -3.11 -6.59 5.70
N ALA A 155 -2.36 -7.66 5.43
CA ALA A 155 -1.02 -7.54 4.83
C ALA A 155 -1.08 -7.04 3.38
N ASN A 156 -2.04 -7.52 2.60
CA ASN A 156 -2.35 -6.99 1.27
C ASN A 156 -2.67 -5.50 1.32
N ASP A 157 -3.64 -5.10 2.15
CA ASP A 157 -4.15 -3.72 2.19
C ASP A 157 -3.04 -2.73 2.57
N VAL A 158 -2.15 -3.11 3.49
CA VAL A 158 -0.99 -2.29 3.85
C VAL A 158 0.02 -2.22 2.71
N GLN A 159 0.31 -3.33 2.03
CA GLN A 159 1.23 -3.32 0.89
C GLN A 159 0.66 -2.52 -0.29
N GLU A 160 -0.63 -2.65 -0.61
CA GLU A 160 -1.30 -1.83 -1.62
C GLU A 160 -1.31 -0.35 -1.24
N LEU A 161 -1.57 -0.01 0.02
CA LEU A 161 -1.54 1.38 0.48
C LEU A 161 -0.15 2.00 0.31
N LEU A 162 0.91 1.25 0.63
CA LEU A 162 2.29 1.74 0.63
C LEU A 162 2.96 1.65 -0.76
N ALA A 163 2.61 0.66 -1.58
CA ALA A 163 3.10 0.46 -2.94
C ALA A 163 2.21 1.11 -4.01
N GLY A 164 1.04 1.61 -3.60
CA GLY A 164 -0.01 2.08 -4.49
C GLY A 164 0.16 3.54 -4.93
N PRO A 165 -0.67 3.97 -5.90
CA PRO A 165 -0.61 5.31 -6.47
C PRO A 165 -0.96 6.41 -5.45
N LEU A 166 -1.68 6.07 -4.38
CA LEU A 166 -2.12 7.03 -3.37
C LEU A 166 -0.93 7.70 -2.65
N GLY A 167 0.12 6.93 -2.32
CA GLY A 167 1.32 7.48 -1.69
C GLY A 167 2.05 8.49 -2.59
N PHE A 168 2.15 8.17 -3.88
CA PHE A 168 2.75 9.08 -4.88
C PHE A 168 1.92 10.35 -5.08
N LEU A 169 0.60 10.22 -5.20
CA LEU A 169 -0.30 11.37 -5.34
C LEU A 169 -0.26 12.28 -4.11
N GLY A 170 -0.32 11.70 -2.91
CA GLY A 170 -0.22 12.44 -1.65
C GLY A 170 1.09 13.23 -1.56
N ALA A 171 2.23 12.60 -1.87
CA ALA A 171 3.52 13.27 -1.88
C ALA A 171 3.63 14.36 -2.95
N THR A 172 3.01 14.15 -4.11
CA THR A 172 2.97 15.15 -5.19
C THR A 172 2.18 16.38 -4.75
N VAL A 173 0.98 16.20 -4.20
CA VAL A 173 0.15 17.31 -3.68
C VAL A 173 0.89 18.05 -2.57
N PHE A 174 1.53 17.31 -1.66
CA PHE A 174 2.34 17.89 -0.59
C PHE A 174 3.48 18.76 -1.15
N GLY A 175 4.22 18.26 -2.13
CA GLY A 175 5.31 19.01 -2.77
C GLY A 175 4.82 20.25 -3.51
N VAL A 176 3.72 20.14 -4.26
CA VAL A 176 3.09 21.26 -4.97
C VAL A 176 2.63 22.35 -4.01
N ALA A 177 1.89 21.99 -2.95
CA ALA A 177 1.38 22.96 -1.99
C ALA A 177 2.53 23.74 -1.32
N GLY A 178 3.53 23.04 -0.79
CA GLY A 178 4.67 23.67 -0.11
C GLY A 178 5.51 24.51 -1.06
N GLY A 179 5.82 23.97 -2.25
CA GLY A 179 6.59 24.67 -3.27
C GLY A 179 5.88 25.94 -3.77
N SER A 180 4.56 25.88 -3.99
CA SER A 180 3.75 27.03 -4.41
C SER A 180 3.67 28.11 -3.33
N VAL A 181 3.41 27.74 -2.07
CA VAL A 181 3.40 28.71 -0.95
C VAL A 181 4.76 29.40 -0.86
N LYS A 182 5.84 28.63 -0.90
CA LYS A 182 7.19 29.19 -0.83
C LYS A 182 7.51 30.10 -2.02
N ALA A 183 7.15 29.68 -3.23
CA ALA A 183 7.37 30.47 -4.44
C ALA A 183 6.57 31.79 -4.45
N ALA A 184 5.35 31.77 -3.92
CA ALA A 184 4.49 32.94 -3.86
C ALA A 184 4.95 33.96 -2.80
N GLN A 185 5.31 33.49 -1.60
CA GLN A 185 5.66 34.35 -0.47
C GLN A 185 7.10 34.91 -0.57
N TRP A 186 8.07 34.13 -1.09
CA TRP A 186 9.49 34.50 -1.07
C TRP A 186 10.15 34.49 -2.46
N LYS A 187 9.38 34.79 -3.51
CA LYS A 187 9.76 34.87 -4.95
C LYS A 187 11.27 34.81 -5.24
N GLY A 188 11.80 33.59 -5.32
CA GLY A 188 13.15 33.34 -5.81
C GLY A 188 14.32 33.48 -4.81
N GLN A 189 14.06 33.75 -3.52
CA GLN A 189 15.15 33.86 -2.52
C GLN A 189 15.91 32.54 -2.29
N SER A 190 15.30 31.38 -2.59
CA SER A 190 15.97 30.08 -2.53
C SER A 190 15.48 29.15 -3.64
N ARG A 191 15.82 29.45 -4.90
CA ARG A 191 15.36 28.70 -6.08
C ARG A 191 15.62 27.18 -5.95
N GLY A 192 16.79 26.79 -5.44
CA GLY A 192 17.15 25.38 -5.25
C GLY A 192 16.23 24.66 -4.26
N LEU A 193 16.01 25.23 -3.07
CA LEU A 193 15.12 24.63 -2.07
C LEU A 193 13.66 24.62 -2.54
N THR A 194 13.20 25.66 -3.23
CA THR A 194 11.86 25.69 -3.80
C THR A 194 11.69 24.59 -4.86
N ALA A 195 12.65 24.40 -5.76
CA ALA A 195 12.63 23.30 -6.72
C ALA A 195 12.66 21.93 -6.01
N GLY A 196 13.49 21.80 -4.97
CA GLY A 196 13.55 20.60 -4.14
C GLY A 196 12.20 20.24 -3.51
N MET A 197 11.42 21.22 -3.07
CA MET A 197 10.07 20.97 -2.52
C MET A 197 9.10 20.38 -3.53
N PHE A 198 9.23 20.70 -4.82
CA PHE A 198 8.40 20.10 -5.87
C PHE A 198 8.87 18.68 -6.26
N ILE A 199 10.17 18.42 -6.21
CA ILE A 199 10.76 17.20 -6.79
C ILE A 199 11.00 16.12 -5.73
N VAL A 200 11.54 16.47 -4.57
CA VAL A 200 11.98 15.50 -3.55
C VAL A 200 10.83 14.63 -3.05
N PRO A 201 9.65 15.18 -2.68
CA PRO A 201 8.54 14.35 -2.21
C PRO A 201 8.07 13.28 -3.21
N PRO A 202 7.69 13.61 -4.47
CA PRO A 202 7.22 12.61 -5.41
C PRO A 202 8.31 11.60 -5.82
N VAL A 203 9.58 12.02 -5.91
CA VAL A 203 10.68 11.10 -6.21
C VAL A 203 10.87 10.08 -5.09
N LEU A 204 10.90 10.52 -3.83
CA LEU A 204 11.04 9.60 -2.71
C LEU A 204 9.83 8.68 -2.56
N ALA A 205 8.61 9.20 -2.75
CA ALA A 205 7.41 8.37 -2.74
C ALA A 205 7.40 7.34 -3.88
N GLY A 206 7.83 7.73 -5.09
CA GLY A 206 7.95 6.82 -6.23
C GLY A 206 9.00 5.73 -6.01
N LEU A 207 10.14 6.07 -5.42
CA LEU A 207 11.17 5.08 -5.06
C LEU A 207 10.69 4.14 -3.95
N ALA A 208 9.98 4.66 -2.93
CA ALA A 208 9.41 3.84 -1.88
C ALA A 208 8.39 2.85 -2.45
N ALA A 209 7.45 3.34 -3.25
CA ALA A 209 6.43 2.50 -3.89
C ALA A 209 7.03 1.48 -4.89
N GLY A 210 8.03 1.90 -5.68
CA GLY A 210 8.69 1.04 -6.66
C GLY A 210 9.55 -0.08 -6.05
N THR A 211 9.99 0.09 -4.80
CA THR A 211 10.75 -0.93 -4.05
C THR A 211 9.91 -1.70 -3.05
N ALA A 212 8.61 -1.38 -2.92
CA ALA A 212 7.74 -1.96 -1.92
C ALA A 212 7.52 -3.46 -2.16
N PRO A 213 7.45 -4.26 -1.07
CA PRO A 213 7.13 -5.67 -1.17
C PRO A 213 5.72 -5.83 -1.76
N ARG A 214 5.56 -6.81 -2.66
CA ARG A 214 4.25 -7.20 -3.22
C ARG A 214 3.85 -8.65 -2.95
N GLY A 215 4.61 -9.35 -2.12
CA GLY A 215 4.38 -10.77 -1.83
C GLY A 215 3.01 -11.04 -1.21
N ALA A 216 2.53 -10.17 -0.32
CA ALA A 216 1.21 -10.34 0.29
C ALA A 216 0.09 -10.02 -0.69
N VAL A 217 0.30 -9.07 -1.62
CA VAL A 217 -0.65 -8.77 -2.69
C VAL A 217 -0.82 -9.98 -3.60
N THR A 218 0.29 -10.56 -4.08
CA THR A 218 0.25 -11.75 -4.94
C THR A 218 -0.35 -12.95 -4.22
N ALA A 219 -0.02 -13.16 -2.94
CA ALA A 219 -0.57 -14.25 -2.14
C ALA A 219 -2.07 -14.08 -1.88
N TRP A 220 -2.53 -12.86 -1.56
CA TRP A 220 -3.94 -12.56 -1.36
C TRP A 220 -4.76 -12.73 -2.64
N GLU A 221 -4.26 -12.23 -3.78
CA GLU A 221 -4.93 -12.39 -5.07
C GLU A 221 -5.03 -13.86 -5.49
N GLY A 222 -3.96 -14.62 -5.31
CA GLY A 222 -3.96 -16.06 -5.56
C GLY A 222 -4.92 -16.80 -4.63
N TYR A 223 -4.86 -16.51 -3.33
CA TYR A 223 -5.70 -17.15 -2.32
C TYR A 223 -7.19 -16.86 -2.53
N ARG A 224 -7.58 -15.58 -2.65
CA ARG A 224 -9.00 -15.20 -2.80
C ARG A 224 -9.61 -15.75 -4.08
N GLY A 225 -8.80 -15.91 -5.15
CA GLY A 225 -9.23 -16.48 -6.42
C GLY A 225 -9.51 -17.99 -6.41
N ILE A 226 -9.13 -18.69 -5.35
CA ILE A 226 -9.34 -20.14 -5.20
C ILE A 226 -10.06 -20.52 -3.90
N ALA A 227 -10.10 -19.63 -2.91
CA ALA A 227 -10.58 -19.95 -1.58
C ALA A 227 -12.02 -20.48 -1.60
N CYS A 228 -12.93 -19.83 -2.31
CA CYS A 228 -14.33 -20.26 -2.39
C CYS A 228 -14.81 -20.45 -3.83
N SER A 229 -13.89 -20.76 -4.75
CA SER A 229 -14.21 -20.91 -6.18
C SER A 229 -15.19 -22.05 -6.44
N SER A 230 -15.19 -23.13 -5.64
CA SER A 230 -16.12 -24.26 -5.75
C SER A 230 -17.60 -23.84 -5.67
N LYS A 231 -17.91 -22.75 -4.95
CA LYS A 231 -19.27 -22.20 -4.83
C LYS A 231 -19.73 -21.45 -6.09
N TYR A 232 -18.80 -21.06 -6.95
CA TYR A 232 -19.05 -20.35 -8.20
C TYR A 232 -18.92 -21.25 -9.43
N TYR A 233 -18.34 -22.44 -9.28
CA TYR A 233 -18.33 -23.51 -10.28
C TYR A 233 -19.32 -24.59 -9.85
N ASP A 234 -20.62 -24.29 -9.96
CA ASP A 234 -21.66 -25.30 -9.79
C ASP A 234 -21.57 -26.28 -10.97
N THR A 235 -21.10 -27.51 -10.71
CA THR A 235 -21.03 -28.60 -11.69
C THR A 235 -22.38 -29.28 -11.91
N HIS A 236 -23.47 -28.72 -11.37
CA HIS A 236 -24.83 -29.27 -11.47
C HIS A 236 -25.72 -28.64 -12.56
N GLU A 237 -25.25 -27.62 -13.29
CA GLU A 237 -25.86 -27.24 -14.57
C GLU A 237 -25.00 -27.77 -15.73
N GLU A 238 -25.67 -28.26 -16.77
CA GLU A 238 -25.13 -28.79 -18.04
C GLU A 238 -24.28 -27.75 -18.80
N GLY A 239 -23.15 -27.34 -18.22
CA GLY A 239 -22.14 -26.50 -18.85
C GLY A 239 -21.12 -27.33 -19.64
N PRO A 240 -20.44 -26.73 -20.64
CA PRO A 240 -19.51 -27.45 -21.51
C PRO A 240 -18.42 -28.14 -20.67
N ALA A 241 -18.23 -29.44 -20.91
CA ALA A 241 -17.25 -30.23 -20.20
C ALA A 241 -15.83 -29.67 -20.45
N LEU A 242 -15.24 -29.06 -19.42
CA LEU A 242 -13.87 -28.57 -19.44
C LEU A 242 -12.95 -29.70 -18.96
N ASP A 243 -12.26 -30.33 -19.90
CA ASP A 243 -11.25 -31.36 -19.59
C ASP A 243 -9.86 -30.71 -19.55
N PHE A 244 -9.29 -30.61 -18.35
CA PHE A 244 -7.93 -30.15 -18.13
C PHE A 244 -7.01 -31.36 -17.93
N SER A 245 -6.19 -31.67 -18.94
CA SER A 245 -5.11 -32.64 -18.80
C SER A 245 -3.74 -31.96 -18.96
N MET A 246 -2.86 -32.20 -17.99
CA MET A 246 -1.46 -31.81 -18.05
C MET A 246 -0.62 -33.07 -18.30
N ASN A 247 0.06 -33.12 -19.44
CA ASN A 247 1.09 -34.12 -19.75
C ASN A 247 2.43 -33.40 -19.91
N PRO A 248 3.58 -33.97 -19.49
CA PRO A 248 4.92 -33.39 -19.64
C PRO A 248 5.33 -32.84 -21.01
N THR A 249 4.59 -33.12 -22.08
CA THR A 249 4.85 -32.59 -23.44
C THR A 249 4.02 -31.37 -23.85
N GLY A 250 3.17 -30.84 -22.96
CA GLY A 250 2.36 -29.63 -23.20
C GLY A 250 0.90 -29.81 -22.82
N GLY A 251 0.28 -28.77 -22.24
CA GLY A 251 -1.13 -28.78 -21.84
C GLY A 251 -2.06 -28.56 -23.02
N SER A 252 -3.11 -29.37 -23.15
CA SER A 252 -4.19 -29.14 -24.10
C SER A 252 -5.41 -28.60 -23.36
N PHE A 253 -5.95 -27.49 -23.86
CA PHE A 253 -7.24 -26.95 -23.41
C PHE A 253 -8.27 -27.20 -24.52
N THR A 254 -9.32 -27.95 -24.20
CA THR A 254 -10.40 -28.24 -25.16
C THR A 254 -11.73 -27.86 -24.53
N ILE A 255 -12.47 -26.97 -25.19
CA ILE A 255 -13.88 -26.68 -24.85
C ILE A 255 -14.74 -27.47 -25.85
N ARG A 256 -15.61 -28.35 -25.37
CA ARG A 256 -16.66 -28.98 -26.19
C ARG A 256 -18.01 -28.39 -25.79
N PHE A 257 -18.71 -27.85 -26.79
CA PHE A 257 -20.10 -27.37 -26.69
C PHE A 257 -21.06 -28.52 -26.99
#